data_AF-A0A8R1U3S1-F1
#
_entry.id   AF-A0A8R1U3S1-F1
#
_cell.length_a   1.000
_cell.length_b   1.000
_cell.length_c   1.000
_cell.angle_alpha   90.00
_cell.angle_beta   90.00
_cell.angle_gamma   90.00
#
_symmetry.space_group_name_H-M   'P 1'
#
loop_
_entity.id
_entity.type
_entity.pdbx_description
1 polymer ?
#
loop_
_entity_poly.entity_id
_entity_poly.type
_entity_poly.pdbx_seq_one_letter_code
_entity_poly.pdbx_strand_id
1 'polypeptide(L)'
;MLELKVSRCCKLNDEQQLSAILFIGKSCDNNEYIAVVIVNDTLSSSYTAIYDEKSWKTLREEGEFNTDEEFFAELADQKNTLSMERSECVQLKWIRLDEDGLTFEFCTLTLNLDTTWIYDIVDALLKERNIYRDNTIKGDIMVAGMERRLELLGKRVEEMDDYRRNLSNTLISKFVVIQNEKINS
;
A
#
# COMPACT_ATOMS: atom_id res chain seq x y z
N MET A 1 -3.79 6.87 -19.20
CA MET A 1 -3.72 5.83 -18.14
C MET A 1 -4.00 6.47 -16.79
N LEU A 2 -4.88 5.91 -15.98
CA LEU A 2 -5.20 6.45 -14.64
C LEU A 2 -4.36 5.75 -13.56
N GLU A 3 -3.59 6.52 -12.79
CA GLU A 3 -2.88 6.04 -11.60
C GLU A 3 -3.71 6.37 -10.36
N LEU A 4 -4.27 5.35 -9.69
CA LEU A 4 -5.05 5.55 -8.47
C LEU A 4 -4.14 5.93 -7.30
N LYS A 5 -4.55 6.95 -6.55
CA LYS A 5 -3.83 7.49 -5.38
C LYS A 5 -4.63 7.33 -4.09
N VAL A 6 -5.95 7.43 -4.17
CA VAL A 6 -6.86 7.32 -3.02
C VAL A 6 -8.01 6.39 -3.37
N SER A 7 -8.36 5.51 -2.44
CA SER A 7 -9.58 4.70 -2.47
C SER A 7 -10.23 4.73 -1.10
N ARG A 8 -11.50 5.13 -1.04
CA ARG A 8 -12.23 5.32 0.22
C ARG A 8 -13.68 4.86 0.09
N CYS A 9 -14.13 4.05 1.04
CA CYS A 9 -15.56 3.85 1.23
C CYS A 9 -16.12 5.04 2.01
N CYS A 10 -17.26 5.56 1.57
CA CYS A 10 -18.05 6.55 2.28
C CYS A 10 -19.48 6.04 2.48
N LYS A 11 -20.09 6.45 3.59
CA LYS A 11 -21.51 6.20 3.85
C LYS A 11 -22.27 7.45 3.42
N LEU A 12 -23.37 7.29 2.71
CA LEU A 12 -24.30 8.41 2.56
C LEU A 12 -24.89 8.77 3.92
N ASN A 13 -25.09 10.07 4.15
CA ASN A 13 -25.76 10.57 5.35
C ASN A 13 -27.26 10.21 5.41
N ASP A 14 -27.82 9.59 4.38
CA ASP A 14 -29.24 9.19 4.33
C ASP A 14 -29.52 7.84 5.01
N GLU A 15 -30.73 7.73 5.57
CA GLU A 15 -31.25 6.58 6.34
C GLU A 15 -31.18 5.21 5.61
N GLN A 16 -30.94 5.20 4.30
CA GLN A 16 -31.00 4.01 3.45
C GLN A 16 -29.75 3.11 3.50
N GLN A 17 -28.73 3.41 4.32
CA GLN A 17 -27.47 2.66 4.39
C GLN A 17 -26.79 2.48 3.02
N LEU A 18 -26.92 3.46 2.13
CA LEU A 18 -26.25 3.40 0.84
C LEU A 18 -24.73 3.59 1.05
N SER A 19 -23.96 2.74 0.38
CA SER A 19 -22.50 2.78 0.38
C SER A 19 -22.02 3.35 -0.94
N ALA A 20 -20.96 4.14 -0.86
CA ALA A 20 -20.29 4.68 -2.02
C ALA A 20 -18.79 4.45 -1.90
N ILE A 21 -18.13 4.34 -3.05
CA ILE A 21 -16.69 4.17 -3.14
C ILE A 21 -16.14 5.32 -3.94
N LEU A 22 -15.25 6.07 -3.33
CA LEU A 22 -14.50 7.14 -3.95
C LEU A 22 -13.14 6.62 -4.42
N PHE A 23 -12.77 7.03 -5.62
CA PHE A 23 -11.43 6.93 -6.17
C PHE A 23 -10.91 8.31 -6.53
N ILE A 24 -9.65 8.58 -6.20
CA ILE A 24 -8.92 9.74 -6.73
C ILE A 24 -7.67 9.22 -7.40
N GLY A 25 -7.41 9.65 -8.62
CA GLY A 25 -6.24 9.27 -9.38
C GLY A 25 -5.71 10.40 -10.25
N LYS A 26 -4.54 10.17 -10.83
CA LYS A 26 -3.88 11.08 -11.76
C LYS A 26 -3.84 10.44 -13.15
N SER A 27 -4.36 11.15 -14.15
CA SER A 27 -4.24 10.76 -15.54
C SER A 27 -2.82 11.01 -16.03
N CYS A 28 -2.12 9.96 -16.45
CA CYS A 28 -0.79 10.04 -17.03
C CYS A 28 -0.78 10.71 -18.41
N ASP A 29 -1.93 10.74 -19.11
CA ASP A 29 -1.98 11.22 -20.50
C ASP A 29 -2.06 12.74 -20.54
N ASN A 30 -2.82 13.33 -19.61
CA ASN A 30 -3.12 14.76 -19.58
C ASN A 30 -2.59 15.50 -18.34
N ASN A 31 -1.96 14.81 -17.39
CA ASN A 31 -1.55 15.35 -16.09
C ASN A 31 -2.71 15.95 -15.26
N GLU A 32 -3.93 15.45 -15.49
CA GLU A 32 -5.16 15.86 -14.78
C GLU A 32 -5.41 14.95 -13.57
N TYR A 33 -6.06 15.49 -12.55
CA TYR A 33 -6.50 14.77 -11.37
C TYR A 33 -7.99 14.49 -11.49
N ILE A 34 -8.38 13.25 -11.26
CA ILE A 34 -9.74 12.79 -11.48
C ILE A 34 -10.24 12.16 -10.18
N ALA A 35 -11.36 12.67 -9.68
CA ALA A 35 -12.08 12.11 -8.55
C ALA A 35 -13.39 11.50 -9.07
N VAL A 36 -13.63 10.24 -8.76
CA VAL A 36 -14.85 9.53 -9.14
C VAL A 36 -15.46 8.88 -7.92
N VAL A 37 -16.74 9.11 -7.68
CA VAL A 37 -17.48 8.40 -6.64
C VAL A 37 -18.54 7.53 -7.28
N ILE A 38 -18.53 6.25 -6.91
CA ILE A 38 -19.49 5.26 -7.36
C ILE A 38 -20.47 4.99 -6.22
N VAL A 39 -21.73 5.33 -6.42
CA VAL A 39 -22.81 5.14 -5.46
C VAL A 39 -23.55 3.85 -5.80
N ASN A 40 -23.74 2.98 -4.79
CA ASN A 40 -24.53 1.77 -4.95
C ASN A 40 -26.03 2.07 -4.87
N ASP A 41 -26.58 2.71 -5.91
CA ASP A 41 -28.02 2.99 -6.04
C ASP A 41 -28.59 2.60 -7.41
N THR A 42 -29.90 2.75 -7.59
CA THR A 42 -30.65 2.38 -8.79
C THR A 42 -30.75 3.47 -9.86
N LEU A 43 -30.36 4.71 -9.58
CA LEU A 43 -30.72 5.89 -10.38
C LEU A 43 -29.55 6.41 -11.22
N SER A 44 -28.35 6.43 -10.66
CA SER A 44 -27.14 6.94 -11.32
C SER A 44 -25.94 6.65 -10.45
N SER A 45 -25.10 5.73 -10.92
CA SER A 45 -24.11 5.11 -10.04
C SER A 45 -22.77 5.83 -9.99
N SER A 46 -22.49 6.86 -10.78
CA SER A 46 -21.15 7.48 -10.83
C SER A 46 -21.19 8.99 -11.03
N TYR A 47 -20.37 9.69 -10.25
CA TYR A 47 -20.13 11.12 -10.37
C TYR A 47 -18.64 11.37 -10.46
N THR A 48 -18.24 12.35 -11.26
CA THR A 48 -16.83 12.68 -11.52
C THR A 48 -16.57 14.17 -11.34
N ALA A 49 -15.38 14.49 -10.85
CA ALA A 49 -14.76 15.80 -10.96
C ALA A 49 -13.36 15.66 -11.59
N ILE A 50 -13.02 16.60 -12.47
CA ILE A 50 -11.72 16.66 -13.15
C ILE A 50 -11.08 17.99 -12.77
N TYR A 51 -9.82 17.92 -12.36
CA TYR A 51 -9.00 19.06 -11.96
C TYR A 51 -7.75 19.11 -12.83
N ASP A 52 -7.50 20.25 -13.44
CA ASP A 52 -6.17 20.52 -13.98
C ASP A 52 -5.15 20.71 -12.84
N GLU A 53 -3.86 20.70 -13.18
CA GLU A 53 -2.78 20.82 -12.21
C GLU A 53 -2.90 22.09 -11.34
N LYS A 54 -3.36 23.20 -11.94
CA LYS A 54 -3.50 24.48 -11.23
C LYS A 54 -4.64 24.42 -10.21
N SER A 55 -5.80 23.90 -10.60
CA SER A 55 -6.99 23.80 -9.76
C SER A 55 -6.77 22.79 -8.64
N TRP A 56 -6.09 21.67 -8.93
CA TRP A 56 -5.68 20.71 -7.91
C TRP A 56 -4.72 21.32 -6.90
N LYS A 57 -3.72 22.08 -7.37
CA LYS A 57 -2.79 22.79 -6.50
C LYS A 57 -3.50 23.80 -5.59
N THR A 58 -4.44 24.58 -6.12
CA THR A 58 -5.22 25.52 -5.30
C THR A 58 -5.99 24.78 -4.21
N LEU A 59 -6.69 23.70 -4.55
CA LEU A 59 -7.43 22.87 -3.59
C LEU A 59 -6.50 22.33 -2.49
N ARG A 60 -5.30 21.87 -2.87
CA ARG A 60 -4.29 21.38 -1.94
C ARG A 60 -3.80 22.47 -0.99
N GLU A 61 -3.51 23.66 -1.51
CA GLU A 61 -3.03 24.80 -0.73
C GLU A 61 -4.10 25.35 0.21
N GLU A 62 -5.38 25.32 -0.19
CA GLU A 62 -6.52 25.65 0.69
C GLU A 62 -6.64 24.70 1.88
N GLY A 63 -6.28 23.43 1.70
CA GLY A 63 -6.16 22.45 2.79
C GLY A 63 -4.86 22.55 3.61
N GLU A 64 -4.01 23.56 3.34
CA GLU A 64 -2.71 23.80 4.00
C GLU A 64 -1.65 22.69 3.79
N PHE A 65 -1.69 21.97 2.67
CA PHE A 65 -0.70 20.95 2.34
C PHE A 65 0.37 21.45 1.37
N ASN A 66 1.63 21.03 1.55
CA ASN A 66 2.76 21.50 0.73
C ASN A 66 3.04 20.61 -0.49
N THR A 67 2.70 19.32 -0.41
CA THR A 67 2.96 18.35 -1.47
C THR A 67 1.71 17.52 -1.79
N ASP A 68 1.64 17.01 -3.02
CA ASP A 68 0.53 16.15 -3.44
C ASP A 68 0.53 14.85 -2.63
N GLU A 69 1.71 14.32 -2.29
CA GLU A 69 1.87 13.11 -1.50
C GLU A 69 1.30 13.25 -0.08
N GLU A 70 1.59 14.36 0.59
CA GLU A 70 1.00 14.68 1.91
C GLU A 70 -0.52 14.77 1.80
N PHE A 71 -1.03 15.46 0.78
CA PHE A 71 -2.46 15.63 0.61
C PHE A 71 -3.17 14.31 0.32
N PHE A 72 -2.64 13.48 -0.58
CA PHE A 72 -3.20 12.16 -0.85
C PHE A 72 -3.17 11.24 0.37
N ALA A 73 -2.10 11.27 1.17
CA ALA A 73 -2.02 10.49 2.40
C ALA A 73 -3.16 10.85 3.36
N GLU A 74 -3.48 12.14 3.48
CA GLU A 74 -4.55 12.63 4.34
C GLU A 74 -5.95 12.36 3.81
N LEU A 75 -6.15 12.45 2.49
CA LEU A 75 -7.40 12.03 1.86
C LEU A 75 -7.65 10.52 2.02
N ALA A 76 -6.57 9.73 2.09
CA ALA A 76 -6.62 8.29 2.29
C ALA A 76 -6.74 7.86 3.76
N ASP A 77 -6.30 8.67 4.74
CA ASP A 77 -6.25 8.29 6.16
C ASP A 77 -7.64 7.99 6.75
N GLN A 78 -7.89 6.71 7.08
CA GLN A 78 -9.15 6.19 7.61
C GLN A 78 -9.61 6.85 8.92
N LYS A 79 -8.72 7.55 9.63
CA LYS A 79 -9.08 8.35 10.80
C LYS A 79 -9.89 9.60 10.45
N ASN A 80 -9.68 10.15 9.26
CA ASN A 80 -10.44 11.29 8.77
C ASN A 80 -11.85 10.84 8.37
N THR A 81 -12.85 11.62 8.75
CA THR A 81 -14.25 11.35 8.37
C THR A 81 -14.49 11.84 6.95
N LEU A 82 -15.10 11.01 6.13
CA LEU A 82 -15.52 11.36 4.77
C LEU A 82 -17.05 11.32 4.72
N SER A 83 -17.67 12.49 4.61
CA SER A 83 -19.11 12.62 4.44
C SER A 83 -19.46 12.87 2.98
N MET A 84 -20.65 12.44 2.59
CA MET A 84 -21.17 12.62 1.25
C MET A 84 -22.61 13.14 1.30
N GLU A 85 -22.84 14.24 0.61
CA GLU A 85 -24.15 14.88 0.44
C GLU A 85 -24.54 14.83 -1.05
N ARG A 86 -25.76 14.40 -1.33
CA ARG A 86 -26.27 14.28 -2.71
C ARG A 86 -27.44 15.23 -2.94
N SER A 87 -27.35 15.98 -4.02
CA SER A 87 -28.43 16.80 -4.56
C SER A 87 -28.49 16.60 -6.08
N GLU A 88 -28.34 17.67 -6.87
CA GLU A 88 -28.10 17.60 -8.32
C GLU A 88 -26.67 17.15 -8.64
N CYS A 89 -25.72 17.50 -7.76
CA CYS A 89 -24.34 17.03 -7.74
C CYS A 89 -24.06 16.28 -6.44
N VAL A 90 -22.90 15.64 -6.37
CA VAL A 90 -22.40 15.02 -5.14
C VAL A 90 -21.32 15.90 -4.53
N GLN A 91 -21.47 16.25 -3.26
CA GLN A 91 -20.43 16.91 -2.49
C GLN A 91 -19.79 15.90 -1.54
N LEU A 92 -18.46 15.83 -1.57
CA LEU A 92 -17.64 15.03 -0.66
C LEU A 92 -16.87 15.98 0.24
N LYS A 93 -16.92 15.76 1.54
CA LYS A 93 -16.24 16.62 2.53
C LYS A 93 -15.37 15.75 3.44
N TRP A 94 -14.11 16.15 3.58
CA TRP A 94 -13.19 15.52 4.51
C TRP A 94 -13.09 16.35 5.78
N ILE A 95 -13.31 15.68 6.90
CA ILE A 95 -13.28 16.27 8.23
C ILE A 95 -12.22 15.56 9.06
N ARG A 96 -11.26 16.33 9.57
CA ARG A 96 -10.24 15.89 10.52
C ARG A 96 -10.66 16.27 11.94
N LEU A 97 -10.28 15.44 12.92
CA LEU A 97 -10.35 15.78 14.33
C LEU A 97 -9.00 16.32 14.78
N ASP A 98 -8.98 17.46 15.47
CA ASP A 98 -7.77 17.96 16.12
C ASP A 98 -7.51 17.23 17.46
N GLU A 99 -6.42 17.61 18.14
CA GLU A 99 -6.01 17.03 19.42
C GLU A 99 -7.03 17.28 20.55
N ASP A 100 -7.83 18.35 20.43
CA ASP A 100 -8.86 18.74 21.40
C ASP A 100 -10.24 18.12 21.07
N GLY A 101 -10.34 17.38 19.96
CA GLY A 101 -11.56 16.71 19.50
C GLY A 101 -12.51 17.62 18.71
N LEU A 102 -12.08 18.80 18.29
CA LEU A 102 -12.83 19.66 17.38
C LEU A 102 -12.69 19.16 15.94
N THR A 103 -13.76 19.29 15.17
CA THR A 103 -13.81 18.86 13.78
C THR A 103 -13.50 20.02 12.85
N PHE A 104 -12.55 19.83 11.94
CA PHE A 104 -12.18 20.79 10.90
C PHE A 104 -12.36 20.17 9.51
N GLU A 105 -13.11 20.85 8.64
CA GLU A 105 -13.22 20.50 7.22
C GLU A 105 -12.02 21.05 6.46
N PHE A 106 -11.24 20.18 5.80
CA PHE A 106 -10.01 20.60 5.10
C PHE A 106 -10.08 20.41 3.58
N CYS A 107 -11.07 19.68 3.07
CA CYS A 107 -11.23 19.47 1.64
C CYS A 107 -12.69 19.20 1.31
N THR A 108 -13.16 19.87 0.25
CA THR A 108 -14.50 19.65 -0.31
C THR A 108 -14.41 19.51 -1.82
N LEU A 109 -14.95 18.41 -2.34
CA LEU A 109 -15.05 18.15 -3.77
C LEU A 109 -16.51 18.21 -4.20
N THR A 110 -16.78 18.81 -5.36
CA THR A 110 -18.11 18.79 -6.00
C THR A 110 -18.01 18.00 -7.30
N LEU A 111 -18.74 16.88 -7.37
CA LEU A 111 -18.71 15.94 -8.47
C LEU A 111 -20.04 15.97 -9.23
N ASN A 112 -19.96 15.98 -10.55
CA ASN A 112 -21.12 15.99 -11.43
C ASN A 112 -21.37 14.60 -12.02
N LEU A 113 -22.61 14.34 -12.43
CA LEU A 113 -22.98 13.07 -13.03
C LEU A 113 -22.13 12.78 -14.27
N ASP A 114 -21.31 11.72 -14.20
CA ASP A 114 -20.47 11.26 -15.31
C ASP A 114 -20.06 9.79 -15.08
N THR A 115 -20.35 8.96 -16.06
CA THR A 115 -20.14 7.51 -16.05
C THR A 115 -18.97 7.07 -16.94
N THR A 116 -18.32 7.99 -17.65
CA THR A 116 -17.29 7.65 -18.65
C THR A 116 -16.04 7.01 -18.03
N TRP A 117 -15.66 7.46 -16.83
CA TRP A 117 -14.43 7.03 -16.15
C TRP A 117 -14.52 5.67 -15.45
N ILE A 118 -15.69 5.04 -15.38
CA ILE A 118 -15.85 3.75 -14.69
C ILE A 118 -14.90 2.70 -15.30
N TYR A 119 -14.77 2.68 -16.63
CA TYR A 119 -13.91 1.72 -17.31
C TYR A 119 -12.43 1.96 -17.03
N ASP A 120 -11.99 3.22 -16.95
CA ASP A 120 -10.62 3.58 -16.60
C ASP A 120 -10.28 3.19 -15.17
N ILE A 121 -11.22 3.33 -14.23
CA ILE A 121 -11.04 2.86 -12.84
C ILE A 121 -10.89 1.34 -12.81
N VAL A 122 -11.75 0.62 -13.53
CA VAL A 122 -11.67 -0.85 -13.60
C VAL A 122 -10.34 -1.29 -14.21
N ASP A 123 -9.90 -0.67 -15.30
CA ASP A 123 -8.59 -0.95 -15.91
C ASP A 123 -7.43 -0.66 -14.94
N ALA A 124 -7.48 0.48 -14.23
CA ALA A 124 -6.48 0.84 -13.23
C ALA A 124 -6.41 -0.18 -12.07
N LEU A 125 -7.56 -0.58 -11.52
CA LEU A 125 -7.66 -1.60 -10.47
C LEU A 125 -7.12 -2.96 -10.94
N LEU A 126 -7.43 -3.37 -12.17
CA LEU A 126 -6.92 -4.62 -12.74
C LEU A 126 -5.40 -4.58 -12.92
N LYS A 127 -4.84 -3.45 -13.37
CA LYS A 127 -3.40 -3.25 -13.50
C LYS A 127 -2.70 -3.27 -12.14
N GLU A 128 -3.22 -2.53 -11.15
CA GLU A 128 -2.68 -2.51 -9.80
C GLU A 128 -2.67 -3.92 -9.18
N ARG A 129 -3.77 -4.67 -9.33
CA ARG A 129 -3.85 -6.07 -8.91
C ARG A 129 -2.80 -6.95 -9.60
N ASN A 130 -2.59 -6.78 -10.90
CA ASN A 130 -1.59 -7.56 -11.64
C ASN A 130 -0.17 -7.24 -11.16
N ILE A 131 0.15 -5.96 -10.90
CA ILE A 131 1.44 -5.54 -10.33
C ILE A 131 1.65 -6.19 -8.96
N TYR A 132 0.64 -6.15 -8.08
CA TYR A 132 0.71 -6.80 -6.78
C TYR A 132 0.97 -8.30 -6.91
N ARG A 133 0.24 -8.99 -7.80
CA ARG A 133 0.42 -10.42 -8.06
C ARG A 133 1.84 -10.74 -8.56
N ASP A 134 2.35 -9.97 -9.50
CA ASP A 134 3.69 -10.19 -10.05
C ASP A 134 4.78 -9.96 -8.99
N ASN A 135 4.59 -8.96 -8.11
CA ASN A 135 5.47 -8.70 -6.98
C ASN A 135 5.43 -9.85 -5.96
N THR A 136 4.25 -10.40 -5.66
CA THR A 136 4.13 -11.58 -4.78
C THR A 136 4.87 -12.79 -5.34
N ILE A 137 4.70 -13.10 -6.64
CA ILE A 137 5.41 -14.22 -7.29
C ILE A 137 6.93 -14.02 -7.22
N LYS A 138 7.43 -12.81 -7.48
CA LYS A 138 8.86 -12.48 -7.35
C LYS A 138 9.34 -12.62 -5.91
N GLY A 139 8.53 -12.20 -4.94
CA GLY A 139 8.78 -12.37 -3.51
C GLY A 139 8.94 -13.84 -3.13
N ASP A 140 8.02 -14.69 -3.56
CA ASP A 140 8.05 -16.14 -3.29
C ASP A 140 9.30 -16.80 -3.89
N ILE A 141 9.67 -16.44 -5.12
CA ILE A 141 10.89 -16.94 -5.77
C ILE A 141 12.14 -16.52 -4.96
N MET A 142 12.18 -15.29 -4.46
CA MET A 142 13.29 -14.79 -3.65
C MET A 142 13.39 -15.53 -2.31
N VAL A 143 12.27 -15.73 -1.63
CA VAL A 143 12.20 -16.47 -0.35
C VAL A 143 12.67 -17.91 -0.55
N ALA A 144 12.14 -18.63 -1.55
CA ALA A 144 12.57 -19.99 -1.85
C ALA A 144 14.07 -20.08 -2.18
N GLY A 145 14.61 -19.08 -2.88
CA GLY A 145 16.04 -18.95 -3.13
C GLY A 145 16.86 -18.74 -1.86
N MET A 146 16.37 -17.94 -0.92
CA MET A 146 17.01 -17.73 0.39
C MET A 146 16.96 -18.98 1.26
N GLU A 147 15.82 -19.66 1.33
CA GLU A 147 15.65 -20.93 2.06
C GLU A 147 16.63 -21.99 1.56
N ARG A 148 16.74 -22.15 0.23
CA ARG A 148 17.72 -23.07 -0.36
C ARG A 148 19.16 -22.73 0.02
N ARG A 149 19.51 -21.43 0.05
CA ARG A 149 20.86 -20.99 0.47
C ARG A 149 21.12 -21.24 1.95
N LEU A 150 20.10 -21.07 2.80
CA LEU A 150 20.19 -21.38 4.23
C LEU A 150 20.34 -22.88 4.47
N GLU A 151 19.61 -23.72 3.74
CA GLU A 151 19.76 -25.19 3.83
C GLU A 151 21.18 -25.64 3.45
N LEU A 152 21.72 -25.11 2.33
CA LEU A 152 23.09 -25.39 1.91
C LEU A 152 24.13 -24.90 2.93
N LEU A 153 23.90 -23.73 3.53
CA LEU A 153 24.76 -23.22 4.60
C LEU A 153 24.70 -24.12 5.84
N GLY A 154 23.51 -24.58 6.23
CA GLY A 154 23.32 -25.52 7.34
C GLY A 154 24.12 -26.80 7.15
N LYS A 155 24.03 -27.43 5.97
CA LYS A 155 24.82 -28.62 5.64
C LYS A 155 26.33 -28.36 5.75
N ARG A 156 26.79 -27.20 5.27
CA ARG A 156 28.21 -26.83 5.37
C ARG A 156 28.68 -26.61 6.81
N VAL A 157 27.81 -26.09 7.67
CA VAL A 157 28.11 -25.94 9.10
C VAL A 157 28.25 -27.32 9.78
N GLU A 158 27.35 -28.26 9.47
CA GLU A 158 27.43 -29.64 9.97
C GLU A 158 28.76 -30.31 9.54
N GLU A 159 29.13 -30.20 8.26
CA GLU A 159 30.41 -30.71 7.73
C GLU A 159 31.62 -30.10 8.46
N MET A 160 31.60 -28.80 8.74
CA MET A 160 32.67 -28.12 9.47
C MET A 160 32.75 -28.58 10.93
N ASP A 161 31.62 -28.82 11.58
CA ASP A 161 31.57 -29.31 12.95
C ASP A 161 32.10 -30.76 13.05
N ASP A 162 31.76 -31.62 12.09
CA ASP A 162 32.33 -32.96 11.97
C ASP A 162 33.84 -32.93 11.73
N TYR A 163 34.30 -32.06 10.83
CA TYR A 163 35.73 -31.86 10.59
C TYR A 163 36.45 -31.40 11.86
N ARG A 164 35.90 -30.42 12.57
CA ARG A 164 36.44 -29.92 13.85
C ARG A 164 36.52 -31.05 14.88
N ARG A 165 35.47 -31.86 15.01
CA ARG A 165 35.42 -32.98 15.97
C ARG A 165 36.48 -34.04 15.65
N ASN A 166 36.62 -34.41 14.37
CA ASN A 166 37.63 -35.37 13.92
C ASN A 166 39.06 -34.85 14.13
N LEU A 167 39.30 -33.58 13.85
CA LEU A 167 40.60 -32.95 14.09
C LEU A 167 40.93 -32.95 15.60
N SER A 168 39.96 -32.56 16.45
CA SER A 168 40.13 -32.59 17.90
C SER A 168 40.46 -34.00 18.41
N ASN A 169 39.70 -35.01 17.98
CA ASN A 169 39.96 -36.41 18.36
C ASN A 169 41.35 -36.88 17.91
N THR A 170 41.76 -36.50 16.70
CA THR A 170 43.08 -36.85 16.16
C THR A 170 44.20 -36.19 16.98
N LEU A 171 44.06 -34.93 17.34
CA LEU A 171 45.03 -34.21 18.17
C LEU A 171 45.13 -34.80 19.57
N ILE A 172 44.00 -35.13 20.21
CA ILE A 172 43.98 -35.82 21.50
C ILE A 172 44.69 -37.16 21.40
N SER A 173 44.39 -37.97 20.38
CA SER A 173 45.03 -39.27 20.17
C SER A 173 46.55 -39.13 20.02
N LYS A 174 47.02 -38.19 19.18
CA LYS A 174 48.47 -37.91 19.02
C LYS A 174 49.12 -37.44 20.32
N PHE A 175 48.45 -36.58 21.09
CA PHE A 175 48.98 -36.07 22.35
C PHE A 175 49.15 -37.19 23.38
N VAL A 176 48.17 -38.10 23.49
CA VAL A 176 48.24 -39.27 24.38
C VAL A 176 49.41 -40.19 23.99
N VAL A 177 49.63 -40.44 22.69
CA VAL A 177 50.78 -41.23 22.21
C VAL A 177 52.09 -40.60 22.67
N ILE A 178 52.27 -39.29 22.46
CA ILE A 178 53.49 -38.56 22.86
C ILE A 178 53.70 -38.61 24.38
N GLN A 179 52.64 -38.44 25.18
CA GLN A 179 52.75 -38.54 26.63
C GLN A 179 53.16 -39.94 27.09
N ASN A 180 52.58 -40.99 26.51
CA ASN A 180 52.93 -42.36 26.83
C ASN A 180 54.38 -42.70 26.44
N GLU A 181 54.86 -42.23 25.28
CA GLU A 181 56.27 -42.37 24.89
C GLU A 181 57.20 -41.70 25.90
N LYS A 182 56.86 -40.50 26.39
CA LYS A 182 57.65 -39.79 27.42
C LYS A 182 57.66 -40.48 28.78
N ILE A 183 56.58 -41.14 29.18
CA ILE A 183 56.48 -41.83 30.47
C ILE A 183 57.28 -43.14 30.46
N ASN A 184 57.35 -43.80 29.30
CA ASN A 184 58.05 -45.07 29.13
C ASN A 184 59.53 -44.92 28.72
N SER A 185 60.04 -43.68 28.66
CA SER A 185 61.44 -43.33 28.39
C SER A 185 62.16 -42.94 29.67
#